data_AF-A0A2D6PAL6-F1
#
_entry.id   AF-A0A2D6PAL6-F1
#
_cell.length_a   1.000
_cell.length_b   1.000
_cell.length_c   1.000
_cell.angle_alpha   90.00
_cell.angle_beta   90.00
_cell.angle_gamma   90.00
#
_symmetry.space_group_name_H-M   'P 1'
#
loop_
_entity.id
_entity.type
_entity.pdbx_description
1 polymer ?
#
loop_
_entity_poly.entity_id
_entity_poly.type
_entity_poly.pdbx_seq_one_letter_code
_entity_poly.pdbx_strand_id
1 'polypeptide(L)'
;MTLDRIEMKRECGDCTACCQGHLNANIHGIQMFKGRPCHFLGECEGGGCTIYDQRPTLCQEYQCLWKITPTLPEWMKPNKSDVIMAFGEDEIDGELVGYITMRECNNPVRSDILNYVLRLSMEHGMNIEYECNGSWFHLGDEKWIKHHVEKNGGEIVSNVPVAELAQTS
;
A
#
# COMPACT_ATOMS: atom_id res chain seq x y z
N MET A 1 9.45 -26.42 8.76
CA MET A 1 10.36 -25.42 9.34
C MET A 1 9.51 -24.35 9.97
N THR A 2 9.38 -24.38 11.29
CA THR A 2 8.71 -23.34 12.08
C THR A 2 9.53 -22.07 12.00
N LEU A 3 9.02 -21.08 11.26
CA LEU A 3 9.52 -19.72 11.27
C LEU A 3 9.17 -19.12 12.64
N ASP A 4 10.06 -19.30 13.61
CA ASP A 4 10.04 -18.51 14.82
C ASP A 4 10.22 -17.05 14.40
N ARG A 5 9.08 -16.35 14.30
CA ARG A 5 8.95 -14.92 14.03
C ARG A 5 9.67 -14.17 15.13
N ILE A 6 10.94 -13.85 14.92
CA ILE A 6 11.55 -12.69 15.56
C ILE A 6 10.86 -11.48 14.93
N GLU A 7 9.77 -11.04 15.55
CA GLU A 7 9.02 -9.84 15.21
C GLU A 7 9.89 -8.60 15.46
N MET A 8 10.80 -8.26 14.55
CA MET A 8 11.36 -6.91 14.52
C MET A 8 10.41 -5.98 13.76
N LYS A 9 9.16 -5.85 14.22
CA LYS A 9 8.26 -4.83 13.69
C LYS A 9 8.82 -3.47 14.08
N ARG A 10 8.97 -2.58 13.11
CA ARG A 10 9.38 -1.19 13.38
C ARG A 10 8.26 -0.47 14.14
N GLU A 11 8.61 0.60 14.81
CA GLU A 11 7.64 1.55 15.33
C GLU A 11 7.45 2.70 14.33
N CYS A 12 6.26 3.32 14.34
CA CYS A 12 5.99 4.45 13.46
C CYS A 12 6.94 5.63 13.74
N GLY A 13 7.32 5.84 15.01
CA GLY A 13 8.11 7.00 15.43
C GLY A 13 7.42 8.31 15.07
N ASP A 14 8.10 9.13 14.29
CA ASP A 14 7.63 10.43 13.78
C ASP A 14 6.67 10.37 12.57
N CYS A 15 6.40 9.19 12.01
CA CYS A 15 5.59 9.08 10.80
C CYS A 15 4.09 8.99 11.11
N THR A 16 3.33 9.92 10.51
CA THR A 16 1.86 9.98 10.58
C THR A 16 1.16 9.84 9.23
N ALA A 17 1.86 9.41 8.17
CA ALA A 17 1.35 9.39 6.80
C ALA A 17 -0.01 8.67 6.65
N CYS A 18 -0.23 7.53 7.33
CA CYS A 18 -1.52 6.83 7.28
C CYS A 18 -2.70 7.64 7.85
N CYS A 19 -2.44 8.61 8.74
CA CYS A 19 -3.42 9.52 9.33
C CYS A 19 -3.60 10.82 8.54
N GLN A 20 -2.76 11.10 7.54
CA GLN A 20 -2.78 12.35 6.75
C GLN A 20 -3.88 12.37 5.68
N GLY A 21 -4.79 11.38 5.67
CA GLY A 21 -5.87 11.29 4.69
C GLY A 21 -5.49 10.55 3.42
N HIS A 22 -4.32 9.92 3.35
CA HIS A 22 -3.97 9.11 2.17
C HIS A 22 -4.79 7.81 2.10
N LEU A 23 -5.31 7.33 3.24
CA LEU A 23 -6.13 6.12 3.32
C LEU A 23 -7.59 6.47 3.61
N ASN A 24 -8.48 5.57 3.20
CA ASN A 24 -9.91 5.65 3.54
C ASN A 24 -10.18 4.88 4.84
N ALA A 25 -10.68 5.56 5.87
CA ALA A 25 -11.06 4.92 7.12
C ALA A 25 -12.16 5.70 7.85
N ASN A 26 -12.97 5.00 8.64
CA ASN A 26 -13.93 5.61 9.55
C ASN A 26 -13.40 5.54 10.98
N ILE A 27 -12.99 6.67 11.54
CA ILE A 27 -12.43 6.77 12.89
C ILE A 27 -13.50 7.38 13.80
N HIS A 28 -14.11 6.56 14.67
CA HIS A 28 -15.18 6.98 15.58
C HIS A 28 -16.35 7.74 14.90
N GLY A 29 -16.77 7.30 13.72
CA GLY A 29 -17.87 7.91 12.97
C GLY A 29 -17.43 9.05 12.04
N ILE A 30 -16.14 9.44 12.06
CA ILE A 30 -15.60 10.50 11.21
C ILE A 30 -14.79 9.87 10.07
N GLN A 31 -15.16 10.22 8.84
CA GLN A 31 -14.47 9.75 7.64
C GLN A 31 -13.12 10.46 7.46
N MET A 32 -12.09 9.67 7.20
CA MET A 32 -10.77 10.05 6.71
C MET A 32 -10.63 9.53 5.28
N PHE A 33 -10.17 10.36 4.36
CA PHE A 33 -9.97 10.04 2.94
C PHE A 33 -9.10 11.10 2.27
N LYS A 34 -8.78 10.94 0.97
CA LYS A 34 -7.89 11.87 0.23
C LYS A 34 -8.36 13.32 0.36
N GLY A 35 -7.51 14.18 0.91
CA GLY A 35 -7.80 15.60 1.19
C GLY A 35 -8.50 15.86 2.53
N ARG A 36 -8.82 14.83 3.32
CA ARG A 36 -9.38 14.91 4.67
C ARG A 36 -8.57 14.05 5.65
N PRO A 37 -7.56 14.63 6.32
CA PRO A 37 -6.81 13.94 7.37
C PRO A 37 -7.70 13.43 8.51
N CYS A 38 -7.16 12.52 9.31
CA CYS A 38 -7.81 12.05 10.53
C CYS A 38 -8.09 13.24 11.46
N HIS A 39 -9.31 13.29 12.00
CA HIS A 39 -9.71 14.34 12.95
C HIS A 39 -8.86 14.36 14.23
N PHE A 40 -8.24 13.23 14.58
CA PHE A 40 -7.39 13.09 15.77
C PHE A 40 -5.88 13.18 15.46
N LEU A 41 -5.51 13.62 14.26
CA LEU A 41 -4.11 13.91 13.95
C LEU A 41 -3.70 15.19 14.70
N GLY A 42 -2.62 15.13 15.47
CA GLY A 42 -2.10 16.28 16.19
C GLY A 42 -1.66 17.41 15.25
N GLU A 43 -1.80 18.65 15.69
CA GLU A 43 -1.55 19.86 14.88
C GLU A 43 -0.05 20.16 14.64
N CYS A 44 0.85 19.49 15.36
CA CYS A 44 2.29 19.66 15.19
C CYS A 44 2.80 18.89 13.97
N GLU A 45 3.85 19.38 13.29
CA GLU A 45 4.61 18.53 12.35
C GLU A 45 5.20 17.33 13.09
N GLY A 46 4.91 16.11 12.63
CA GLY A 46 5.22 14.88 13.37
C GLY A 46 4.29 14.63 14.58
N GLY A 47 3.24 15.43 14.73
CA GLY A 47 2.22 15.30 15.75
C GLY A 47 1.52 13.95 15.64
N GLY A 48 1.66 13.13 16.68
CA GLY A 48 1.02 11.83 16.76
C GLY A 48 -0.50 11.92 16.91
N CYS A 49 -1.15 10.78 17.13
CA CYS A 49 -2.58 10.72 17.38
C CYS A 49 -2.91 11.29 18.77
N THR A 50 -3.85 12.24 18.85
CA THR A 50 -4.27 12.86 20.12
C THR A 50 -5.05 11.91 21.04
N ILE A 51 -5.55 10.80 20.50
CA ILE A 51 -6.22 9.72 21.22
C ILE A 51 -5.43 8.40 21.16
N TYR A 52 -4.09 8.47 21.21
CA TYR A 52 -3.22 7.31 20.94
C TYR A 52 -3.66 6.04 21.68
N ASP A 53 -3.94 6.13 22.99
CA ASP A 53 -4.33 4.98 23.81
C ASP A 53 -5.79 4.54 23.62
N GLN A 54 -6.61 5.36 22.98
CA GLN A 54 -8.04 5.13 22.75
C GLN A 54 -8.37 4.87 21.27
N ARG A 55 -7.35 4.66 20.42
CA ARG A 55 -7.53 4.40 18.99
C ARG A 55 -8.49 3.22 18.76
N PRO A 56 -9.34 3.27 17.74
CA PRO A 56 -10.18 2.13 17.38
C PRO A 56 -9.33 0.95 16.87
N THR A 57 -9.89 -0.26 16.93
CA THR A 57 -9.23 -1.51 16.52
C THR A 57 -8.55 -1.41 15.16
N LEU A 58 -9.22 -0.84 14.15
CA LEU A 58 -8.65 -0.68 12.81
C LEU A 58 -7.30 0.06 12.81
N CYS A 59 -7.13 1.08 13.67
CA CYS A 59 -5.88 1.84 13.76
C CYS A 59 -4.82 1.12 14.57
N GLN A 60 -5.22 0.22 15.48
CA GLN A 60 -4.28 -0.62 16.24
C GLN A 60 -3.75 -1.77 15.38
N GLU A 61 -4.62 -2.36 14.58
CA GLU A 61 -4.32 -3.51 13.73
C GLU A 61 -3.63 -3.10 12.42
N TYR A 62 -3.86 -1.89 11.91
CA TYR A 62 -3.22 -1.43 10.67
C TYR A 62 -1.69 -1.46 10.76
N GLN A 63 -1.06 -2.10 9.76
CA GLN A 63 0.39 -2.14 9.61
C GLN A 63 0.76 -1.82 8.15
N CYS A 64 1.52 -0.75 7.93
CA CYS A 64 2.13 -0.53 6.62
C CYS A 64 3.30 -1.50 6.40
N LEU A 65 3.61 -1.79 5.14
CA LEU A 65 4.60 -2.78 4.75
C LEU A 65 6.00 -2.47 5.32
N TRP A 66 6.41 -1.20 5.35
CA TRP A 66 7.67 -0.76 5.96
C TRP A 66 7.78 -1.15 7.44
N LYS A 67 6.65 -1.17 8.16
CA LYS A 67 6.61 -1.48 9.58
C LYS A 67 6.84 -2.97 9.84
N ILE A 68 6.27 -3.83 9.01
CA ILE A 68 6.27 -5.29 9.19
C ILE A 68 7.34 -6.02 8.37
N THR A 69 8.06 -5.30 7.51
CA THR A 69 9.08 -5.87 6.61
C THR A 69 10.44 -5.23 6.89
N PRO A 70 11.25 -5.80 7.81
CA PRO A 70 12.54 -5.22 8.20
C PRO A 70 13.57 -5.13 7.06
N THR A 71 13.39 -5.93 6.01
CA THR A 71 14.24 -5.93 4.82
C THR A 71 14.00 -4.74 3.91
N LEU A 72 12.84 -4.05 4.03
CA LEU A 72 12.63 -2.79 3.32
C LEU A 72 13.57 -1.72 3.88
N PRO A 73 14.25 -0.94 3.04
CA PRO A 73 15.21 0.05 3.50
C PRO A 73 14.54 1.20 4.26
N GLU A 74 15.30 1.87 5.10
CA GLU A 74 14.78 2.93 5.98
C GLU A 74 14.17 4.10 5.20
N TRP A 75 14.68 4.41 4.00
CA TRP A 75 14.16 5.47 3.14
C TRP A 75 12.79 5.13 2.51
N MET A 76 12.31 3.89 2.64
CA MET A 76 10.92 3.51 2.29
C MET A 76 9.91 3.85 3.38
N LYS A 77 10.33 4.42 4.51
CA LYS A 77 9.41 4.92 5.53
C LYS A 77 8.46 5.96 4.90
N PRO A 78 7.14 5.89 5.11
CA PRO A 78 6.20 6.71 4.34
C PRO A 78 6.44 8.22 4.38
N ASN A 79 6.87 8.78 5.52
CA ASN A 79 7.22 10.20 5.64
C ASN A 79 8.55 10.59 4.95
N LYS A 80 9.28 9.64 4.36
CA LYS A 80 10.53 9.84 3.60
C LYS A 80 10.37 9.51 2.12
N SER A 81 9.54 8.51 1.80
CA SER A 81 9.31 8.02 0.44
C SER A 81 8.13 8.68 -0.26
N ASP A 82 7.24 9.35 0.48
CA ASP A 82 5.93 9.82 -0.01
C ASP A 82 5.05 8.71 -0.59
N VAL A 83 5.27 7.45 -0.18
CA VAL A 83 4.37 6.34 -0.51
C VAL A 83 4.02 5.50 0.71
N ILE A 84 2.78 5.02 0.76
CA ILE A 84 2.35 4.01 1.72
C ILE A 84 2.20 2.70 0.98
N MET A 85 2.89 1.66 1.46
CA MET A 85 2.65 0.30 1.02
C MET A 85 1.93 -0.52 2.07
N ALA A 86 1.06 -1.44 1.66
CA ALA A 86 0.37 -2.38 2.54
C ALA A 86 0.04 -3.68 1.79
N PHE A 87 -0.23 -4.77 2.52
CA PHE A 87 -0.77 -5.99 1.93
C PHE A 87 -2.27 -5.86 1.71
N GLY A 88 -2.74 -6.34 0.57
CA GLY A 88 -4.14 -6.59 0.26
C GLY A 88 -4.34 -8.05 -0.13
N GLU A 89 -5.60 -8.47 -0.13
CA GLU A 89 -6.00 -9.83 -0.50
C GLU A 89 -7.28 -9.75 -1.33
N ASP A 90 -7.35 -10.57 -2.38
CA ASP A 90 -8.58 -10.85 -3.11
C ASP A 90 -8.91 -12.34 -3.01
N GLU A 91 -10.19 -12.67 -3.05
CA GLU A 91 -10.65 -14.05 -3.16
C GLU A 91 -11.00 -14.36 -4.62
N ILE A 92 -10.30 -15.32 -5.22
CA ILE A 92 -10.48 -15.72 -6.61
C ILE A 92 -10.71 -17.23 -6.66
N ASP A 93 -11.90 -17.65 -7.09
CA ASP A 93 -12.33 -19.05 -7.13
C ASP A 93 -12.17 -19.80 -5.79
N GLY A 94 -12.35 -19.09 -4.66
CA GLY A 94 -12.20 -19.64 -3.31
C GLY A 94 -10.76 -19.69 -2.79
N GLU A 95 -9.78 -19.16 -3.53
CA GLU A 95 -8.39 -19.02 -3.08
C GLU A 95 -8.08 -17.56 -2.73
N LEU A 96 -7.39 -17.34 -1.60
CA LEU A 96 -6.88 -16.02 -1.22
C LEU A 96 -5.60 -15.73 -1.99
N VAL A 97 -5.63 -14.65 -2.77
CA VAL A 97 -4.51 -14.14 -3.56
C VAL A 97 -4.04 -12.82 -2.96
N GLY A 98 -2.82 -12.83 -2.41
CA GLY A 98 -2.20 -11.64 -1.83
C GLY A 98 -1.60 -10.72 -2.90
N TYR A 99 -1.64 -9.41 -2.63
CA TYR A 99 -0.99 -8.38 -3.42
C TYR A 99 -0.44 -7.26 -2.53
N ILE A 100 0.45 -6.44 -3.09
CA ILE A 100 0.93 -5.21 -2.46
C ILE A 100 0.13 -4.03 -3.04
N THR A 101 -0.26 -3.11 -2.17
CA THR A 101 -0.72 -1.78 -2.56
C THR A 101 0.43 -0.81 -2.41
N MET A 102 0.62 0.12 -3.34
CA MET A 102 1.49 1.29 -3.19
C MET A 102 0.71 2.56 -3.54
N ARG A 103 0.50 3.42 -2.56
CA ARG A 103 -0.28 4.66 -2.70
C ARG A 103 0.59 5.89 -2.58
N GLU A 104 0.32 6.92 -3.37
CA GLU A 104 0.96 8.23 -3.24
C GLU A 104 0.49 8.94 -1.95
N CYS A 105 1.41 9.66 -1.31
CA CYS A 105 1.11 10.51 -0.17
C CYS A 105 0.90 11.96 -0.64
N ASN A 106 1.79 12.86 -0.24
CA ASN A 106 1.67 14.29 -0.52
C ASN A 106 2.18 14.66 -1.91
N ASN A 107 3.08 13.84 -2.46
CA ASN A 107 3.74 14.07 -3.74
C ASN A 107 3.53 12.86 -4.66
N PRO A 108 3.57 13.06 -6.00
CA PRO A 108 3.64 11.95 -6.93
C PRO A 108 4.81 11.02 -6.63
N VAL A 109 4.64 9.73 -6.91
CA VAL A 109 5.68 8.72 -6.68
C VAL A 109 6.95 9.09 -7.45
N ARG A 110 8.08 9.11 -6.73
CA ARG A 110 9.38 9.36 -7.35
C ARG A 110 9.82 8.14 -8.15
N SER A 111 10.55 8.37 -9.24
CA SER A 111 10.99 7.31 -10.15
C SER A 111 11.93 6.29 -9.50
N ASP A 112 12.76 6.71 -8.53
CA ASP A 112 13.63 5.84 -7.74
C ASP A 112 12.83 4.87 -6.87
N ILE A 113 11.76 5.36 -6.23
CA ILE A 113 10.83 4.57 -5.42
C ILE A 113 10.07 3.58 -6.31
N LEU A 114 9.47 4.06 -7.40
CA LEU A 114 8.71 3.21 -8.32
C LEU A 114 9.59 2.09 -8.89
N ASN A 115 10.79 2.41 -9.38
CA ASN A 115 11.71 1.41 -9.92
C ASN A 115 12.17 0.39 -8.85
N TYR A 116 12.37 0.83 -7.61
CA TYR A 116 12.68 -0.10 -6.52
C TYR A 116 11.55 -1.08 -6.27
N VAL A 117 10.32 -0.58 -6.13
CA VAL A 117 9.14 -1.40 -5.81
C VAL A 117 8.79 -2.35 -6.95
N LEU A 118 8.81 -1.90 -8.20
CA LEU A 118 8.54 -2.75 -9.36
C LEU A 118 9.57 -3.89 -9.47
N ARG A 119 10.86 -3.60 -9.27
CA ARG A 119 11.90 -4.64 -9.28
C ARG A 119 11.69 -5.65 -8.16
N LEU A 120 11.36 -5.17 -6.95
CA LEU A 120 11.06 -6.05 -5.81
C LEU A 120 9.85 -6.96 -6.10
N SER A 121 8.80 -6.42 -6.72
CA SER A 121 7.62 -7.18 -7.13
C SER A 121 7.97 -8.27 -8.13
N MET A 122 8.73 -7.91 -9.17
CA MET A 122 9.16 -8.84 -10.23
C MET A 122 10.10 -9.92 -9.72
N GLU A 123 11.07 -9.56 -8.86
CA GLU A 123 12.04 -10.49 -8.27
C GLU A 123 11.37 -11.56 -7.42
N HIS A 124 10.30 -11.20 -6.71
CA HIS A 124 9.58 -12.11 -5.82
C HIS A 124 8.27 -12.66 -6.41
N GLY A 125 7.93 -12.31 -7.66
CA GLY A 125 6.68 -12.72 -8.31
C GLY A 125 5.43 -12.25 -7.55
N MET A 126 5.49 -11.09 -6.90
CA MET A 126 4.37 -10.53 -6.14
C MET A 126 3.45 -9.73 -7.05
N ASN A 127 2.15 -9.87 -6.82
CA ASN A 127 1.13 -8.97 -7.38
C ASN A 127 1.24 -7.60 -6.72
N ILE A 128 1.05 -6.54 -7.52
CA ILE A 128 1.06 -5.16 -7.02
C ILE A 128 0.05 -4.29 -7.77
N GLU A 129 -0.71 -3.52 -7.02
CA GLU A 129 -1.39 -2.31 -7.49
C GLU A 129 -0.62 -1.08 -7.01
N TYR A 130 -0.48 -0.07 -7.86
CA TYR A 130 0.22 1.16 -7.50
C TYR A 130 -0.37 2.41 -8.14
N GLU A 131 -0.35 3.50 -7.37
CA GLU A 131 -0.76 4.83 -7.80
C GLU A 131 0.44 5.60 -8.39
N CYS A 132 0.24 6.22 -9.55
CA CYS A 132 1.18 7.15 -10.17
C CYS A 132 0.43 8.33 -10.77
N ASN A 133 0.68 9.53 -10.27
CA ASN A 133 -0.05 10.76 -10.60
C ASN A 133 -1.58 10.61 -10.46
N GLY A 134 -2.03 9.89 -9.44
CA GLY A 134 -3.45 9.61 -9.20
C GLY A 134 -4.08 8.53 -10.08
N SER A 135 -3.35 7.97 -11.05
CA SER A 135 -3.80 6.82 -11.85
C SER A 135 -3.34 5.50 -11.24
N TRP A 136 -4.17 4.46 -11.32
CA TRP A 136 -3.90 3.14 -10.77
C TRP A 136 -3.39 2.19 -11.85
N PHE A 137 -2.31 1.48 -11.53
CA PHE A 137 -1.64 0.52 -12.40
C PHE A 137 -1.48 -0.82 -11.71
N HIS A 138 -1.48 -1.90 -12.49
CA HIS A 138 -1.45 -3.27 -11.97
C HIS A 138 -0.37 -4.10 -12.66
N LEU A 139 0.41 -4.84 -11.87
CA LEU A 139 1.46 -5.74 -12.34
C LEU A 139 1.43 -7.03 -11.51
N GLY A 140 1.58 -8.19 -12.16
CA GLY A 140 1.50 -9.49 -11.47
C GLY A 140 0.94 -10.59 -12.36
N ASP A 141 0.35 -11.58 -11.71
CA ASP A 141 -0.35 -12.71 -12.33
C ASP A 141 -1.56 -12.25 -13.15
N GLU A 142 -1.75 -12.81 -14.35
CA GLU A 142 -2.81 -12.40 -15.26
C GLU A 142 -4.22 -12.68 -14.71
N LYS A 143 -4.40 -13.79 -13.98
CA LYS A 143 -5.70 -14.14 -13.40
C LYS A 143 -6.06 -13.13 -12.32
N TRP A 144 -5.10 -12.77 -11.47
CA TRP A 144 -5.29 -11.72 -10.47
C TRP A 144 -5.56 -10.36 -11.11
N ILE A 145 -4.75 -9.92 -12.08
CA ILE A 145 -4.94 -8.63 -12.75
C ILE A 145 -6.35 -8.52 -13.34
N LYS A 146 -6.81 -9.53 -14.10
CA LYS A 146 -8.15 -9.51 -14.71
C LYS A 146 -9.24 -9.35 -13.65
N HIS A 147 -9.21 -10.17 -12.61
CA HIS A 147 -10.16 -10.10 -11.50
C HIS A 147 -10.13 -8.73 -10.79
N HIS A 148 -8.93 -8.26 -10.44
CA HIS A 148 -8.75 -7.04 -9.66
C HIS A 148 -9.14 -5.79 -10.47
N VAL A 149 -8.80 -5.73 -11.75
CA VAL A 149 -9.16 -4.62 -12.66
C VAL A 149 -10.66 -4.60 -12.93
N GLU A 150 -11.32 -5.75 -13.11
CA GLU A 150 -12.78 -5.79 -13.26
C GLU A 150 -13.50 -5.23 -12.03
N LYS A 151 -12.96 -5.49 -10.84
CA LYS A 151 -13.50 -5.03 -9.55
C LYS A 151 -13.21 -3.55 -9.26
N ASN A 152 -11.99 -3.08 -9.53
CA ASN A 152 -11.47 -1.79 -9.04
C ASN A 152 -11.11 -0.79 -10.16
N GLY A 153 -11.04 -1.21 -11.42
CA GLY A 153 -10.52 -0.43 -12.55
C GLY A 153 -8.99 -0.31 -12.57
N GLY A 154 -8.45 0.53 -13.45
CA GLY A 154 -7.00 0.81 -13.57
C GLY A 154 -6.37 0.24 -14.84
N GLU A 155 -5.10 0.58 -15.05
CA GLU A 155 -4.32 0.22 -16.24
C GLU A 155 -3.43 -1.00 -15.98
N ILE A 156 -3.33 -1.89 -16.97
CA ILE A 156 -2.50 -3.10 -16.88
C ILE A 156 -1.09 -2.78 -17.37
N VAL A 157 -0.09 -3.13 -16.58
CA VAL A 157 1.32 -3.05 -16.96
C VAL A 157 1.83 -4.45 -17.28
N SER A 158 2.10 -4.68 -18.56
CA SER A 158 2.63 -5.94 -19.06
C SER A 158 3.96 -5.73 -19.78
N ASN A 159 4.86 -6.70 -19.63
CA ASN A 159 6.07 -6.83 -20.42
C ASN A 159 5.83 -7.56 -21.75
N VAL A 160 4.62 -8.06 -21.98
CA VAL A 160 4.18 -8.65 -23.25
C VAL A 160 3.68 -7.51 -24.15
N PRO A 161 4.18 -7.39 -25.40
CA PRO A 161 3.70 -6.39 -26.34
C PRO A 161 2.18 -6.47 -26.52
N VAL A 162 1.51 -5.31 -26.59
CA VAL A 162 0.04 -5.20 -26.77
C VAL A 162 -0.49 -6.04 -27.94
N ALA A 163 0.33 -6.27 -28.97
CA ALA A 163 -0.01 -7.09 -30.13
C ALA A 163 -0.23 -8.59 -29.83
N GLU A 164 0.29 -9.11 -28.72
CA GLU A 164 0.19 -10.52 -28.32
C GLU A 164 -0.96 -10.77 -27.33
N LEU A 165 -1.42 -9.76 -26.60
CA LEU A 165 -2.57 -9.83 -25.69
C LEU A 165 -3.92 -9.98 -26.42
N ALA A 166 -3.98 -9.60 -27.71
CA ALA A 166 -5.20 -9.69 -28.53
C ALA A 166 -5.40 -11.07 -29.20
N GLN A 167 -4.47 -12.03 -28.99
CA GLN A 167 -4.49 -13.33 -29.66
C GLN A 167 -4.97 -14.48 -28.77
N THR A 168 -5.38 -14.20 -27.53
CA THR A 168 -5.91 -15.19 -26.57
C THR A 168 -7.38 -14.93 -26.20
N SER A 169 -8.16 -14.43 -27.16
CA SER A 169 -9.62 -14.28 -27.06
C SER A 169 -10.34 -15.38 -27.83
#